data_AF-A0ABD2P8T2-F1
#
_entry.id   AF-A0ABD2P8T2-F1
#
_cell.length_a   1.000
_cell.length_b   1.000
_cell.length_c   1.000
_cell.angle_alpha   90.00
_cell.angle_beta   90.00
_cell.angle_gamma   90.00
#
_symmetry.space_group_name_H-M   'P 1'
#
loop_
_entity.id
_entity.type
_entity.pdbx_description
1 polymer ?
#
loop_
_entity_poly.entity_id
_entity_poly.type
_entity_poly.pdbx_seq_one_letter_code
_entity_poly.pdbx_strand_id
1 'polypeptide(L)'
;MMNKYKHNLIDLDVNKLFVECKIEEIVEIEKLLDAEIERKRTELRSMVGDRYKDILVASDSIKNMKSISVQIVESIQNISASCNTLLKKVESTNDNESVEPDESKINERILVVQVRLAIYINEAIWMCLDKEEYLNAAQLYLLGQNIHTGVNFLTSFHIAKVPLLKHVQLNLASLKQIILERLIKKLESVELTAEQTCSNLNGLMLLQNQNTTQLISIFMDHRKTALSTVINSPHGSVRFQISAMVKCLITTIHLLYDCFMDCDGLKNGLIFKQLEEILSDNSEPTLSKLKLPISPLDAYIPQIIKEFRPKFKIPSQDEQTYSKDKLIERWLEDTKDTVKQGLCKSLELVTNIKGLYIIREEALKVETPSNWESICESVKLPKNFDVWHFFFQSLITQRTEVLIASKIRNNMELLKIDIEDSLINILKSNQNEIDLRKYIWTEDMKDISSINGHPHVGLSMKAMGFSQTIVVLCEKLDHRFRELLNDLSQYLYGIEFDSDVVNVPTWIRNNAPLKKKFVDVDILHKCVMKECVAVNSELITVLKSMLQDNISDEMVKKAIFFIRLLRSIIKLCPYLKNAVPSIM
;
A
#
# COMPACT_ATOMS: atom_id res chain seq x y z
N MET A 1 42.91 25.81 -17.60
CA MET A 1 43.43 26.27 -16.28
C MET A 1 42.60 27.38 -15.63
N MET A 2 41.69 28.07 -16.33
CA MET A 2 40.86 29.15 -15.76
C MET A 2 39.85 28.73 -14.67
N ASN A 3 39.38 27.47 -14.65
CA ASN A 3 38.42 27.02 -13.62
C ASN A 3 39.05 26.72 -12.25
N LYS A 4 40.39 26.66 -12.15
CA LYS A 4 41.07 26.32 -10.89
C LYS A 4 41.14 27.49 -9.90
N TYR A 5 41.01 28.73 -10.38
CA TYR A 5 41.20 29.94 -9.58
C TYR A 5 39.89 30.64 -9.19
N LYS A 6 38.73 30.19 -9.71
CA LYS A 6 37.41 30.80 -9.40
C LYS A 6 36.94 30.65 -7.95
N HIS A 7 37.52 29.72 -7.18
CA HIS A 7 37.09 29.46 -5.80
C HIS A 7 38.07 29.94 -4.72
N ASN A 8 39.31 30.29 -5.07
CA ASN A 8 40.34 30.70 -4.12
C ASN A 8 41.11 31.93 -4.64
N LEU A 9 40.42 33.05 -4.93
CA LEU A 9 41.10 34.31 -5.30
C LEU A 9 41.80 35.00 -4.11
N ILE A 10 41.45 34.65 -2.87
CA ILE A 10 41.93 35.33 -1.66
C ILE A 10 43.25 34.73 -1.15
N ASP A 11 43.60 33.52 -1.58
CA ASP A 11 44.78 32.76 -1.12
C ASP A 11 45.75 32.47 -2.28
N LEU A 12 45.84 33.41 -3.23
CA LEU A 12 46.72 33.31 -4.39
C LEU A 12 48.17 33.66 -4.00
N ASP A 13 49.09 32.72 -4.19
CA ASP A 13 50.53 32.97 -4.08
C ASP A 13 51.02 33.76 -5.31
N VAL A 14 51.26 35.05 -5.09
CA VAL A 14 51.65 36.03 -6.12
C VAL A 14 52.84 35.53 -6.97
N ASN A 15 53.80 34.85 -6.34
CA ASN A 15 55.00 34.37 -7.03
C ASN A 15 54.69 33.22 -8.00
N LYS A 16 53.72 32.36 -7.69
CA LYS A 16 53.30 31.26 -8.58
C LYS A 16 52.48 31.76 -9.77
N LEU A 17 51.69 32.82 -9.55
CA LEU A 17 50.89 33.45 -10.60
C LEU A 17 51.77 34.03 -11.73
N PHE A 18 52.88 34.68 -11.36
CA PHE A 18 53.83 35.25 -12.33
C PHE A 18 54.67 34.20 -13.06
N VAL A 19 54.79 32.98 -12.52
CA VAL A 19 55.54 31.88 -13.16
C VAL A 19 54.66 31.08 -14.13
N GLU A 20 53.38 30.89 -13.81
CA GLU A 20 52.50 29.98 -14.56
C GLU A 20 51.54 30.68 -15.54
N CYS A 21 51.22 31.96 -15.35
CA CYS A 21 50.21 32.66 -16.15
C CYS A 21 50.80 33.74 -17.08
N LYS A 22 50.12 33.99 -18.20
CA LYS A 22 50.49 35.06 -19.14
C LYS A 22 50.04 36.43 -18.62
N ILE A 23 50.70 37.51 -19.06
CA ILE A 23 50.41 38.90 -18.62
C ILE A 23 48.92 39.27 -18.79
N GLU A 24 48.29 38.85 -19.88
CA GLU A 24 46.86 39.10 -20.14
C GLU A 24 45.95 38.41 -19.11
N GLU A 25 46.30 37.18 -18.71
CA GLU A 25 45.55 36.42 -17.70
C GLU A 25 45.71 37.04 -16.31
N ILE A 26 46.86 37.65 -16.01
CA ILE A 26 47.11 38.35 -14.75
C ILE A 26 46.26 39.62 -14.64
N VAL A 27 46.13 40.40 -15.72
CA VAL A 27 45.27 41.60 -15.76
C VAL A 27 43.80 41.23 -15.62
N GLU A 28 43.38 40.09 -16.15
CA GLU A 28 42.00 39.59 -15.97
C GLU A 28 41.75 39.12 -14.53
N ILE A 29 42.72 38.43 -13.91
CA ILE A 29 42.64 38.03 -12.50
C ILE A 29 42.62 39.25 -11.56
N GLU A 30 43.40 40.30 -11.84
CA GLU A 30 43.37 41.57 -11.10
C GLU A 30 41.98 42.23 -11.15
N LYS A 31 41.39 42.35 -12.34
CA LYS A 31 40.03 42.90 -12.51
C LYS A 31 38.97 42.07 -11.77
N LEU A 32 39.11 40.75 -11.77
CA LEU A 32 38.22 39.86 -11.03
C LEU A 32 38.40 40.00 -9.52
N LEU A 33 39.63 40.19 -9.05
CA LEU A 33 39.96 40.41 -7.65
C LEU A 33 39.41 41.75 -7.16
N ASP A 34 39.56 42.83 -7.93
CA ASP A 34 38.96 44.14 -7.62
C ASP A 34 37.43 44.08 -7.56
N ALA A 35 36.81 43.37 -8.49
CA ALA A 35 35.36 43.15 -8.48
C ALA A 35 34.92 42.37 -7.23
N GLU A 36 35.68 41.36 -6.82
CA GLU A 36 35.40 40.57 -5.62
C GLU A 36 35.64 41.36 -4.33
N ILE A 37 36.66 42.23 -4.30
CA ILE A 37 36.91 43.16 -3.18
C ILE A 37 35.74 44.13 -3.04
N GLU A 38 35.28 44.77 -4.13
CA GLU A 38 34.18 45.72 -4.04
C GLU A 38 32.85 45.00 -3.69
N ARG A 39 32.66 43.77 -4.18
CA ARG A 39 31.55 42.91 -3.73
C ARG A 39 31.62 42.62 -2.24
N LYS A 40 32.79 42.25 -1.70
CA LYS A 40 32.95 42.00 -0.26
C LYS A 40 32.80 43.28 0.57
N ARG A 41 33.24 44.42 0.06
CA ARG A 41 33.08 45.72 0.71
C ARG A 41 31.62 46.14 0.80
N THR A 42 30.86 45.93 -0.27
CA THR A 42 29.40 46.19 -0.30
C THR A 42 28.64 45.20 0.58
N GLU A 43 29.01 43.91 0.56
CA GLU A 43 28.46 42.87 1.45
C GLU A 43 28.70 43.22 2.93
N LEU A 44 29.90 43.70 3.28
CA LEU A 44 30.25 44.07 4.65
C LEU A 44 29.53 45.35 5.09
N ARG A 45 29.38 46.35 4.20
CA ARG A 45 28.54 47.54 4.46
C ARG A 45 27.07 47.17 4.68
N SER A 46 26.52 46.26 3.88
CA SER A 46 25.13 45.79 4.07
C SER A 46 25.02 45.02 5.38
N MET A 47 25.86 44.02 5.61
CA MET A 47 25.77 43.17 6.81
C MET A 47 25.94 43.96 8.10
N VAL A 48 26.86 44.93 8.12
CA VAL A 48 27.07 45.80 9.29
C VAL A 48 25.93 46.82 9.41
N GLY A 49 25.47 47.41 8.30
CA GLY A 49 24.34 48.34 8.28
C GLY A 49 23.02 47.70 8.75
N ASP A 50 22.74 46.48 8.28
CA ASP A 50 21.58 45.68 8.66
C ASP A 50 21.66 45.30 10.15
N ARG A 51 22.83 44.88 10.65
CA ARG A 51 23.00 44.60 12.09
C ARG A 51 22.84 45.86 12.96
N TYR A 52 23.36 47.01 12.55
CA TYR A 52 23.14 48.26 13.29
C TYR A 52 21.67 48.68 13.28
N LYS A 53 21.00 48.54 12.13
CA LYS A 53 19.56 48.78 12.01
C LYS A 53 18.77 47.85 12.91
N ASP A 54 19.10 46.56 12.94
CA ASP A 54 18.44 45.57 13.80
C ASP A 54 18.64 45.88 15.28
N ILE A 55 19.85 46.29 15.70
CA ILE A 55 20.11 46.72 17.08
C ILE A 55 19.29 47.98 17.43
N LEU A 56 19.13 48.91 16.49
CA LEU A 56 18.37 50.14 16.71
C LEU A 56 16.86 49.84 16.81
N VAL A 57 16.33 48.99 15.91
CA VAL A 57 14.95 48.50 15.97
C VAL A 57 14.70 47.71 17.25
N ALA A 58 15.63 46.85 17.67
CA ALA A 58 15.53 46.13 18.93
C ALA A 58 15.49 47.09 20.12
N SER A 59 16.33 48.13 20.13
CA SER A 59 16.35 49.15 21.18
C SER A 59 15.03 49.93 21.26
N ASP A 60 14.48 50.33 20.11
CA ASP A 60 13.16 50.97 20.05
C ASP A 60 12.03 50.03 20.49
N SER A 61 12.11 48.74 20.13
CA SER A 61 11.15 47.74 20.58
C SER A 61 11.17 47.58 22.11
N ILE A 62 12.35 47.61 22.73
CA ILE A 62 12.50 47.55 24.20
C ILE A 62 11.90 48.81 24.84
N LYS A 63 12.14 49.97 24.25
CA LYS A 63 11.55 51.24 24.72
C LYS A 63 10.03 51.22 24.64
N ASN A 64 9.46 50.72 23.54
CA ASN A 64 8.03 50.53 23.38
C ASN A 64 7.48 49.50 24.37
N MET A 65 8.16 48.36 24.54
CA MET A 65 7.78 47.33 25.51
C MET A 65 7.74 47.89 26.93
N LYS A 66 8.68 48.77 27.30
CA LYS A 66 8.65 49.48 28.58
C LYS A 66 7.42 50.38 28.71
N SER A 67 7.12 51.19 27.69
CA SER A 67 5.94 52.07 27.67
C SER A 67 4.64 51.27 27.82
N ILE A 68 4.50 50.19 27.04
CA ILE A 68 3.35 49.29 27.10
C ILE A 68 3.24 48.63 28.48
N SER A 69 4.35 48.21 29.07
CA SER A 69 4.35 47.62 30.41
C SER A 69 3.83 48.60 31.47
N VAL A 70 4.20 49.88 31.38
CA VAL A 70 3.65 50.93 32.26
C VAL A 70 2.15 51.10 32.05
N GLN A 71 1.67 51.14 30.80
CA GLN A 71 0.25 51.23 30.48
C GLN A 71 -0.55 50.02 30.95
N ILE A 72 0.01 48.81 30.89
CA ILE A 72 -0.62 47.59 31.41
C ILE A 72 -0.77 47.68 32.92
N VAL A 73 0.27 48.13 33.64
CA VAL A 73 0.20 48.31 35.10
C VAL A 73 -0.89 49.32 35.47
N GLU A 74 -0.95 50.45 34.77
CA GLU A 74 -1.99 51.46 34.96
C GLU A 74 -3.40 50.90 34.66
N SER A 75 -3.53 50.12 33.59
CA SER A 75 -4.80 49.46 33.22
C SER A 75 -5.23 48.44 34.30
N ILE A 76 -4.31 47.67 34.86
CA ILE A 76 -4.59 46.73 35.95
C ILE A 76 -5.01 47.47 37.22
N GLN A 77 -4.36 48.60 37.54
CA GLN A 77 -4.75 49.45 38.66
C GLN A 77 -6.17 50.02 38.45
N ASN A 78 -6.50 50.45 37.25
CA ASN A 78 -7.84 50.94 36.89
C ASN A 78 -8.90 49.84 36.98
N ILE A 79 -8.59 48.61 36.54
CA ILE A 79 -9.47 47.45 36.67
C ILE A 79 -9.65 47.10 38.15
N SER A 80 -8.58 47.08 38.94
CA SER A 80 -8.64 46.81 40.38
C SER A 80 -9.51 47.86 41.11
N ALA A 81 -9.34 49.14 40.77
CA ALA A 81 -10.17 50.22 41.31
C ALA A 81 -11.64 50.07 40.90
N SER A 82 -11.90 49.67 39.65
CA SER A 82 -13.26 49.40 39.13
C SER A 82 -13.90 48.18 39.78
N CYS A 83 -13.15 47.12 40.03
CA CYS A 83 -13.63 45.96 40.77
C CYS A 83 -13.93 46.32 42.24
N ASN A 84 -13.10 47.14 42.87
CA ASN A 84 -13.34 47.59 44.25
C ASN A 84 -14.57 48.50 44.36
N THR A 85 -14.85 49.35 43.36
CA THR A 85 -16.09 50.14 43.34
C THR A 85 -17.31 49.27 43.09
N LEU A 86 -17.21 48.25 42.22
CA LEU A 86 -18.28 47.26 42.02
C LEU A 86 -18.54 46.41 43.27
N LEU A 87 -17.50 45.94 43.96
CA LEU A 87 -17.62 45.21 45.24
C LEU A 87 -18.36 46.05 46.29
N LYS A 88 -17.96 47.31 46.47
CA LYS A 88 -18.67 48.24 47.38
C LYS A 88 -20.12 48.46 46.97
N LYS A 89 -20.42 48.48 45.67
CA LYS A 89 -21.78 48.64 45.16
C LYS A 89 -22.63 47.39 45.43
N VAL A 90 -22.06 46.20 45.29
CA VAL A 90 -22.72 44.92 45.63
C VAL A 90 -22.98 44.80 47.13
N GLU A 91 -22.04 45.23 47.98
CA GLU A 91 -22.23 45.28 49.44
C GLU A 91 -23.37 46.25 49.84
N SER A 92 -23.55 47.36 49.11
CA SER A 92 -24.65 48.31 49.33
C SER A 92 -26.02 47.87 48.81
N THR A 93 -26.09 46.82 47.99
CA THR A 93 -27.35 46.29 47.40
C THR A 93 -27.85 45.02 48.10
N ASN A 94 -27.24 44.60 49.21
CA ASN A 94 -27.69 43.42 49.96
C ASN A 94 -28.92 43.67 50.85
N ASP A 95 -29.44 44.89 50.92
CA ASP A 95 -30.75 45.15 51.53
C ASP A 95 -31.83 45.16 50.44
N ASN A 96 -32.53 44.02 50.37
CA ASN A 96 -33.89 43.83 49.86
C ASN A 96 -34.18 44.14 48.39
N GLU A 97 -34.26 43.08 47.58
CA GLU A 97 -35.46 42.79 46.75
C GLU A 97 -35.31 41.39 46.12
N SER A 98 -35.90 40.39 46.77
CA SER A 98 -36.19 39.10 46.15
C SER A 98 -37.29 39.31 45.11
N VAL A 99 -36.91 39.68 43.89
CA VAL A 99 -37.80 39.66 42.74
C VAL A 99 -38.02 38.20 42.34
N GLU A 100 -39.16 37.62 42.72
CA GLU A 100 -39.62 36.36 42.14
C GLU A 100 -39.66 36.49 40.60
N PRO A 101 -39.09 35.53 39.84
CA PRO A 101 -39.07 35.64 38.39
C PRO A 101 -40.44 35.27 37.83
N ASP A 102 -41.05 36.16 37.05
CA ASP A 102 -42.22 35.85 36.21
C ASP A 102 -41.95 34.56 35.38
N GLU A 103 -42.85 33.58 35.42
CA GLU A 103 -42.75 32.32 34.64
C GLU A 103 -42.56 32.55 33.14
N SER A 104 -43.09 33.67 32.61
CA SER A 104 -42.91 34.08 31.20
C SER A 104 -41.44 34.39 30.86
N LYS A 105 -40.73 35.08 31.75
CA LYS A 105 -39.29 35.40 31.58
C LYS A 105 -38.41 34.17 31.71
N ILE A 106 -38.84 33.17 32.49
CA ILE A 106 -38.13 31.87 32.61
C ILE A 106 -38.22 31.11 31.28
N ASN A 107 -39.42 31.04 30.67
CA ASN A 107 -39.61 30.38 29.38
C ASN A 107 -38.84 31.07 28.24
N GLU A 108 -38.79 32.41 28.24
CA GLU A 108 -37.96 33.17 27.30
C GLU A 108 -36.46 32.89 27.50
N ARG A 109 -35.99 32.80 28.75
CA ARG A 109 -34.60 32.44 29.06
C ARG A 109 -34.26 31.01 28.65
N ILE A 110 -35.15 30.04 28.87
CA ILE A 110 -34.98 28.65 28.42
C ILE A 110 -34.84 28.60 26.90
N LEU A 111 -35.67 29.35 26.17
CA LEU A 111 -35.60 29.41 24.71
C LEU A 111 -34.28 30.03 24.21
N VAL A 112 -33.82 31.14 24.81
CA VAL A 112 -32.53 31.76 24.47
C VAL A 112 -31.37 30.78 24.71
N VAL A 113 -31.42 30.02 25.80
CA VAL A 113 -30.40 29.02 26.12
C VAL A 113 -30.42 27.86 25.13
N GLN A 114 -31.59 27.36 24.76
CA GLN A 114 -31.70 26.29 23.75
C GLN A 114 -31.22 26.74 22.37
N VAL A 115 -31.52 27.98 21.95
CA VAL A 115 -31.04 28.53 20.68
C VAL A 115 -29.51 28.71 20.70
N ARG A 116 -28.95 29.24 21.81
CA ARG A 116 -27.50 29.35 21.99
C ARG A 116 -26.82 27.98 21.96
N LEU A 117 -27.41 26.99 22.62
CA LEU A 117 -26.90 25.62 22.65
C LEU A 117 -26.94 24.97 21.25
N ALA A 118 -27.99 25.21 20.47
CA ALA A 118 -28.08 24.70 19.09
C ALA A 118 -26.99 25.27 18.17
N ILE A 119 -26.67 26.56 18.30
CA ILE A 119 -25.56 27.20 17.55
C ILE A 119 -24.22 26.60 17.98
N TYR A 120 -24.00 26.47 19.29
CA TYR A 120 -22.77 25.92 19.84
C TYR A 120 -22.56 24.45 19.45
N ILE A 121 -23.64 23.64 19.42
CA ILE A 121 -23.56 22.24 18.97
C ILE A 121 -23.12 22.15 17.52
N ASN A 122 -23.62 23.02 16.62
CA ASN A 122 -23.16 23.01 15.23
C ASN A 122 -21.64 23.25 15.13
N GLU A 123 -21.11 24.23 15.87
CA GLU A 123 -19.65 24.49 15.92
C GLU A 123 -18.89 23.29 16.53
N ALA A 124 -19.42 22.72 17.62
CA ALA A 124 -18.81 21.57 18.27
C ALA A 124 -18.76 20.34 17.36
N ILE A 125 -19.80 20.10 16.55
CA ILE A 125 -19.78 18.99 15.60
C ILE A 125 -18.69 19.22 14.54
N TRP A 126 -18.52 20.43 14.02
CA TRP A 126 -17.41 20.74 13.11
C TRP A 126 -16.04 20.50 13.76
N MET A 127 -15.86 20.90 15.02
CA MET A 127 -14.62 20.62 15.77
C MET A 127 -14.36 19.13 15.95
N CYS A 128 -15.40 18.32 16.22
CA CYS A 128 -15.28 16.86 16.30
C CYS A 128 -14.98 16.23 14.92
N LEU A 129 -15.54 16.78 13.86
CA LEU A 129 -15.29 16.36 12.48
C LEU A 129 -13.84 16.63 12.04
N ASP A 130 -13.22 17.70 12.55
CA ASP A 130 -11.82 18.04 12.28
C ASP A 130 -10.83 17.22 13.12
N LYS A 131 -11.23 16.79 14.32
CA LYS A 131 -10.47 15.85 15.17
C LYS A 131 -10.62 14.37 14.78
N GLU A 132 -11.42 14.09 13.74
CA GLU A 132 -11.77 12.75 13.27
C GLU A 132 -12.51 11.84 14.27
N GLU A 133 -13.17 12.43 15.27
CA GLU A 133 -13.98 11.73 16.26
C GLU A 133 -15.45 11.66 15.81
N TYR A 134 -15.73 10.80 14.84
CA TYR A 134 -17.05 10.78 14.18
C TYR A 134 -18.18 10.22 15.06
N LEU A 135 -17.87 9.34 16.02
CA LEU A 135 -18.84 8.84 16.98
C LEU A 135 -19.37 9.98 17.88
N ASN A 136 -18.48 10.82 18.39
CA ASN A 136 -18.84 11.98 19.19
C ASN A 136 -19.65 12.98 18.35
N ALA A 137 -19.25 13.21 17.09
CA ALA A 137 -20.03 14.02 16.15
C ALA A 137 -21.45 13.48 15.93
N ALA A 138 -21.63 12.16 15.81
CA ALA A 138 -22.94 11.53 15.68
C ALA A 138 -23.81 11.68 16.94
N GLN A 139 -23.22 11.54 18.13
CA GLN A 139 -23.93 11.76 19.41
C GLN A 139 -24.37 13.22 19.55
N LEU A 140 -23.49 14.17 19.23
CA LEU A 140 -23.79 15.60 19.24
C LEU A 140 -24.87 15.99 18.22
N TYR A 141 -24.87 15.34 17.04
CA TYR A 141 -25.94 15.51 16.06
C TYR A 141 -27.30 15.06 16.61
N LEU A 142 -27.36 13.89 17.26
CA LEU A 142 -28.59 13.41 17.89
C LEU A 142 -29.05 14.35 19.01
N LEU A 143 -28.13 14.86 19.83
CA LEU A 143 -28.43 15.88 20.84
C LEU A 143 -28.99 17.16 20.20
N GLY A 144 -28.36 17.67 19.13
CA GLY A 144 -28.82 18.82 18.38
C GLY A 144 -30.22 18.62 17.79
N GLN A 145 -30.53 17.42 17.30
CA GLN A 145 -31.87 17.07 16.83
C GLN A 145 -32.90 17.11 17.95
N ASN A 146 -32.58 16.60 19.15
CA ASN A 146 -33.49 16.63 20.29
C ASN A 146 -33.71 18.05 20.83
N ILE A 147 -32.68 18.90 20.82
CA ILE A 147 -32.82 20.31 21.17
C ILE A 147 -33.69 21.02 20.15
N HIS A 148 -33.48 20.78 18.84
CA HIS A 148 -34.31 21.38 17.80
C HIS A 148 -35.78 20.94 17.92
N THR A 149 -36.02 19.65 18.16
CA THR A 149 -37.35 19.10 18.42
C THR A 149 -37.97 19.73 19.68
N GLY A 150 -37.19 19.89 20.75
CA GLY A 150 -37.62 20.54 21.99
C GLY A 150 -37.99 22.02 21.80
N VAL A 151 -37.17 22.79 21.07
CA VAL A 151 -37.46 24.19 20.72
C VAL A 151 -38.76 24.28 19.92
N ASN A 152 -38.96 23.38 18.94
CA ASN A 152 -40.18 23.29 18.15
C ASN A 152 -41.44 23.02 18.97
N PHE A 153 -41.34 22.18 20.00
CA PHE A 153 -42.47 21.88 20.90
C PHE A 153 -42.79 23.04 21.86
N LEU A 154 -41.79 23.83 22.26
CA LEU A 154 -41.98 24.85 23.29
C LEU A 154 -42.77 26.07 22.81
N THR A 155 -42.67 26.52 21.55
CA THR A 155 -43.46 27.68 21.09
C THR A 155 -43.63 27.78 19.56
N SER A 156 -44.81 27.47 19.02
CA SER A 156 -45.15 27.68 17.60
C SER A 156 -45.18 29.18 17.19
N PHE A 157 -45.40 30.10 18.14
CA PHE A 157 -45.56 31.54 17.90
C PHE A 157 -44.25 32.34 17.88
N HIS A 158 -43.20 31.93 18.61
CA HIS A 158 -41.94 32.69 18.70
C HIS A 158 -40.88 32.22 17.67
N ILE A 159 -40.97 30.98 17.20
CA ILE A 159 -40.06 30.41 16.17
C ILE A 159 -40.19 31.10 14.82
N ALA A 160 -41.38 31.59 14.46
CA ALA A 160 -41.59 32.34 13.23
C ALA A 160 -40.76 33.65 13.17
N LYS A 161 -40.33 34.17 14.33
CA LYS A 161 -39.57 35.43 14.44
C LYS A 161 -38.06 35.24 14.38
N VAL A 162 -37.53 34.02 14.34
CA VAL A 162 -36.07 33.77 14.32
C VAL A 162 -35.69 32.97 13.07
N PRO A 163 -35.46 33.64 11.91
CA PRO A 163 -34.97 33.00 10.68
C PRO A 163 -33.68 32.18 10.89
N LEU A 164 -32.85 32.59 11.85
CA LEU A 164 -31.60 31.92 12.21
C LEU A 164 -31.82 30.45 12.64
N LEU A 165 -32.94 30.13 13.30
CA LEU A 165 -33.21 28.77 13.76
C LEU A 165 -33.50 27.83 12.58
N LYS A 166 -34.23 28.31 11.57
CA LYS A 166 -34.46 27.55 10.32
C LYS A 166 -33.15 27.29 9.58
N HIS A 167 -32.24 28.27 9.56
CA HIS A 167 -30.91 28.11 8.96
C HIS A 167 -30.07 27.09 9.74
N VAL A 168 -30.08 27.15 11.08
CA VAL A 168 -29.42 26.17 11.96
C VAL A 168 -29.97 24.76 11.74
N GLN A 169 -31.28 24.61 11.50
CA GLN A 169 -31.90 23.32 11.18
C GLN A 169 -31.46 22.74 9.84
N LEU A 170 -31.44 23.58 8.78
CA LEU A 170 -30.99 23.17 7.45
C LEU A 170 -29.52 22.78 7.47
N ASN A 171 -28.69 23.53 8.21
CA ASN A 171 -27.29 23.21 8.41
C ASN A 171 -27.12 21.90 9.17
N LEU A 172 -27.92 21.64 10.22
CA LEU A 172 -27.86 20.36 10.93
C LEU A 172 -28.17 19.20 9.97
N ALA A 173 -29.18 19.33 9.11
CA ALA A 173 -29.54 18.29 8.13
C ALA A 173 -28.43 18.01 7.09
N SER A 174 -27.75 19.05 6.58
CA SER A 174 -26.60 18.84 5.68
C SER A 174 -25.40 18.23 6.42
N LEU A 175 -25.21 18.59 7.69
CA LEU A 175 -24.14 18.07 8.54
C LEU A 175 -24.28 16.56 8.77
N LYS A 176 -25.52 16.03 8.85
CA LYS A 176 -25.76 14.57 8.86
C LYS A 176 -25.13 13.88 7.64
N GLN A 177 -25.33 14.43 6.44
CA GLN A 177 -24.80 13.85 5.21
C GLN A 177 -23.27 13.89 5.20
N ILE A 178 -22.69 15.01 5.66
CA ILE A 178 -21.24 15.19 5.76
C ILE A 178 -20.61 14.19 6.75
N ILE A 179 -21.24 13.97 7.92
CA ILE A 179 -20.77 12.96 8.89
C ILE A 179 -20.83 11.57 8.27
N LEU A 180 -21.92 11.21 7.60
CA LEU A 180 -22.06 9.91 6.94
C LEU A 180 -21.01 9.70 5.85
N GLU A 181 -20.75 10.71 5.01
CA GLU A 181 -19.73 10.63 3.98
C GLU A 181 -18.33 10.47 4.58
N ARG A 182 -17.99 11.22 5.64
CA ARG A 182 -16.69 11.09 6.33
C ARG A 182 -16.54 9.75 7.04
N LEU A 183 -17.60 9.24 7.67
CA LEU A 183 -17.64 7.90 8.26
C LEU A 183 -17.35 6.82 7.21
N ILE A 184 -18.04 6.89 6.07
CA ILE A 184 -17.85 5.95 4.95
C ILE A 184 -16.42 6.04 4.42
N LYS A 185 -15.90 7.24 4.14
CA LYS A 185 -14.53 7.43 3.67
C LYS A 185 -13.49 6.86 4.63
N LYS A 186 -13.72 6.95 5.94
CA LYS A 186 -12.80 6.37 6.93
C LYS A 186 -12.88 4.84 6.94
N LEU A 187 -14.05 4.23 6.75
CA LEU A 187 -14.18 2.77 6.59
C LEU A 187 -13.52 2.25 5.30
N GLU A 188 -13.43 3.09 4.26
CA GLU A 188 -12.74 2.80 2.99
C GLU A 188 -11.22 2.93 3.07
N SER A 189 -10.66 3.40 4.19
CA SER A 189 -9.20 3.49 4.38
C SER A 189 -8.58 2.11 4.64
N VAL A 190 -7.31 1.92 4.25
CA VAL A 190 -6.66 0.59 4.35
C VAL A 190 -6.21 0.27 5.78
N GLU A 191 -5.87 1.29 6.56
CA GLU A 191 -5.38 1.18 7.93
C GLU A 191 -6.47 1.63 8.90
N LEU A 192 -7.18 0.68 9.52
CA LEU A 192 -8.06 0.96 10.65
C LEU A 192 -7.69 0.08 11.83
N THR A 193 -7.78 0.69 13.02
CA THR A 193 -7.81 -0.03 14.29
C THR A 193 -9.22 -0.56 14.56
N ALA A 194 -9.32 -1.63 15.36
CA ALA A 194 -10.60 -2.20 15.78
C ALA A 194 -11.48 -1.16 16.49
N GLU A 195 -10.89 -0.33 17.36
CA GLU A 195 -11.60 0.70 18.13
C GLU A 195 -12.18 1.82 17.25
N GLN A 196 -11.42 2.29 16.26
CA GLN A 196 -11.88 3.31 15.32
C GLN A 196 -12.97 2.77 14.39
N THR A 197 -12.80 1.54 13.90
CA THR A 197 -13.82 0.86 13.08
C THR A 197 -15.12 0.71 13.86
N CYS A 198 -15.02 0.24 15.10
CA CYS A 198 -16.13 0.08 16.01
C CYS A 198 -16.83 1.42 16.29
N SER A 199 -16.06 2.47 16.58
CA SER A 199 -16.61 3.83 16.79
C SER A 199 -17.34 4.35 15.55
N ASN A 200 -16.79 4.12 14.35
CA ASN A 200 -17.41 4.53 13.10
C ASN A 200 -18.70 3.75 12.80
N LEU A 201 -18.68 2.43 12.99
CA LEU A 201 -19.85 1.57 12.82
C LEU A 201 -20.95 1.91 13.83
N ASN A 202 -20.58 2.24 15.08
CA ASN A 202 -21.51 2.74 16.09
C ASN A 202 -22.11 4.09 15.70
N GLY A 203 -21.30 5.02 15.18
CA GLY A 203 -21.79 6.29 14.63
C GLY A 203 -22.78 6.08 13.47
N LEU A 204 -22.49 5.13 12.57
CA LEU A 204 -23.37 4.79 11.46
C LEU A 204 -24.69 4.16 11.95
N MET A 205 -24.61 3.24 12.91
CA MET A 205 -25.76 2.61 13.54
C MET A 205 -26.67 3.64 14.24
N LEU A 206 -26.08 4.61 14.95
CA LEU A 206 -26.81 5.70 15.61
C LEU A 206 -27.50 6.65 14.63
N LEU A 207 -26.91 6.93 13.46
CA LEU A 207 -27.46 7.89 12.49
C LEU A 207 -28.47 7.29 11.51
N GLN A 208 -28.34 6.00 11.19
CA GLN A 208 -29.13 5.31 10.16
C GLN A 208 -30.08 4.24 10.73
N ASN A 209 -30.03 3.95 12.04
CA ASN A 209 -30.83 2.91 12.70
C ASN A 209 -30.84 1.56 11.96
N GLN A 210 -29.67 1.10 11.51
CA GLN A 210 -29.53 -0.12 10.71
C GLN A 210 -29.50 -1.38 11.59
N ASN A 211 -29.97 -2.50 11.03
CA ASN A 211 -29.81 -3.81 11.65
C ASN A 211 -28.37 -4.30 11.56
N THR A 212 -27.92 -5.17 12.47
CA THR A 212 -26.55 -5.70 12.50
C THR A 212 -26.16 -6.42 11.20
N THR A 213 -27.08 -7.12 10.54
CA THR A 213 -26.84 -7.77 9.24
C THR A 213 -26.61 -6.76 8.11
N GLN A 214 -27.34 -5.64 8.12
CA GLN A 214 -27.15 -4.53 7.17
C GLN A 214 -25.85 -3.78 7.44
N LEU A 215 -25.47 -3.64 8.72
CA LEU A 215 -24.20 -3.05 9.11
C LEU A 215 -23.01 -3.89 8.61
N ILE A 216 -23.10 -5.22 8.70
CA ILE A 216 -22.10 -6.14 8.14
C ILE A 216 -22.04 -5.99 6.61
N SER A 217 -23.18 -5.96 5.90
CA SER A 217 -23.14 -5.79 4.44
C SER A 217 -22.52 -4.45 4.02
N ILE A 218 -22.91 -3.35 4.69
CA ILE A 218 -22.35 -2.01 4.44
C ILE A 218 -20.84 -2.00 4.71
N PHE A 219 -20.41 -2.58 5.83
CA PHE A 219 -18.99 -2.71 6.15
C PHE A 219 -18.25 -3.50 5.06
N MET A 220 -18.76 -4.67 4.67
CA MET A 220 -18.12 -5.53 3.67
C MET A 220 -18.06 -4.88 2.29
N ASP A 221 -19.09 -4.14 1.88
CA ASP A 221 -19.11 -3.37 0.63
C ASP A 221 -18.07 -2.26 0.65
N HIS A 222 -17.94 -1.50 1.74
CA HIS A 222 -16.91 -0.45 1.85
C HIS A 222 -15.49 -1.00 1.98
N ARG A 223 -15.30 -2.17 2.60
CA ARG A 223 -14.00 -2.87 2.56
C ARG A 223 -13.69 -3.41 1.16
N LYS A 224 -14.71 -3.79 0.39
CA LYS A 224 -14.55 -4.16 -1.03
C LYS A 224 -14.22 -2.96 -1.91
N THR A 225 -14.80 -1.77 -1.65
CA THR A 225 -14.38 -0.54 -2.35
C THR A 225 -12.95 -0.16 -1.98
N ALA A 226 -12.55 -0.28 -0.70
CA ALA A 226 -11.16 -0.12 -0.26
C ALA A 226 -10.19 -1.08 -0.97
N LEU A 227 -10.58 -2.36 -1.12
CA LEU A 227 -9.80 -3.31 -1.89
C LEU A 227 -9.70 -2.91 -3.38
N SER A 228 -10.81 -2.40 -3.95
CA SER A 228 -10.86 -1.95 -5.34
C SER A 228 -10.01 -0.70 -5.59
N THR A 229 -9.88 0.22 -4.63
CA THR A 229 -8.97 1.37 -4.74
C THR A 229 -7.50 0.91 -4.70
N VAL A 230 -7.17 -0.08 -3.86
CA VAL A 230 -5.83 -0.71 -3.85
C VAL A 230 -5.54 -1.42 -5.18
N ILE A 231 -6.53 -2.11 -5.77
CA ILE A 231 -6.42 -2.78 -7.07
C ILE A 231 -6.20 -1.78 -8.22
N ASN A 232 -6.85 -0.61 -8.17
CA ASN A 232 -6.77 0.38 -9.25
C ASN A 232 -5.66 1.42 -9.04
N SER A 233 -4.83 1.27 -8.01
CA SER A 233 -3.74 2.22 -7.73
C SER A 233 -2.71 2.24 -8.87
N PRO A 234 -2.53 3.37 -9.58
CA PRO A 234 -1.79 3.40 -10.86
C PRO A 234 -0.26 3.42 -10.71
N HIS A 235 0.29 3.59 -9.50
CA HIS A 235 1.72 3.85 -9.29
C HIS A 235 2.43 2.89 -8.32
N GLY A 236 1.77 1.81 -7.91
CA GLY A 236 2.38 0.77 -7.08
C GLY A 236 3.11 -0.27 -7.93
N SER A 237 4.30 -0.70 -7.51
CA SER A 237 4.84 -1.97 -8.01
C SER A 237 3.85 -3.10 -7.69
N VAL A 238 3.66 -4.06 -8.60
CA VAL A 238 2.74 -5.19 -8.44
C VAL A 238 2.99 -5.96 -7.12
N ARG A 239 4.25 -6.00 -6.67
CA ARG A 239 4.67 -6.53 -5.35
C ARG A 239 3.98 -5.82 -4.18
N PHE A 240 4.11 -4.49 -4.10
CA PHE A 240 3.50 -3.72 -3.02
C PHE A 240 1.98 -3.74 -3.11
N GLN A 241 1.43 -3.77 -4.34
CA GLN A 241 0.00 -3.90 -4.56
C GLN A 241 -0.55 -5.20 -3.97
N ILE A 242 0.05 -6.35 -4.28
CA ILE A 242 -0.39 -7.66 -3.78
C ILE A 242 -0.20 -7.75 -2.26
N SER A 243 0.92 -7.25 -1.73
CA SER A 243 1.14 -7.18 -0.27
C SER A 243 0.07 -6.31 0.42
N ALA A 244 -0.29 -5.16 -0.15
CA ALA A 244 -1.35 -4.29 0.36
C ALA A 244 -2.74 -4.95 0.27
N MET A 245 -3.03 -5.73 -0.79
CA MET A 245 -4.27 -6.51 -0.90
C MET A 245 -4.36 -7.59 0.17
N VAL A 246 -3.28 -8.35 0.38
CA VAL A 246 -3.20 -9.38 1.44
C VAL A 246 -3.41 -8.74 2.81
N LYS A 247 -2.72 -7.62 3.09
CA LYS A 247 -2.93 -6.84 4.32
C LYS A 247 -4.39 -6.41 4.48
N CYS A 248 -5.00 -5.84 3.45
CA CYS A 248 -6.39 -5.38 3.48
C CYS A 248 -7.39 -6.51 3.77
N LEU A 249 -7.17 -7.69 3.21
CA LEU A 249 -8.02 -8.86 3.45
C LEU A 249 -7.85 -9.42 4.86
N ILE A 250 -6.61 -9.54 5.34
CA ILE A 250 -6.31 -9.96 6.72
C ILE A 250 -6.94 -8.98 7.72
N THR A 251 -6.75 -7.67 7.53
CA THR A 251 -7.34 -6.67 8.42
C THR A 251 -8.85 -6.68 8.34
N THR A 252 -9.46 -6.91 7.17
CA THR A 252 -10.92 -7.00 7.05
C THR A 252 -11.48 -8.19 7.84
N ILE A 253 -10.85 -9.36 7.77
CA ILE A 253 -11.27 -10.54 8.53
C ILE A 253 -11.04 -10.33 10.03
N HIS A 254 -9.92 -9.74 10.41
CA HIS A 254 -9.63 -9.43 11.81
C HIS A 254 -10.62 -8.41 12.40
N LEU A 255 -10.92 -7.34 11.67
CA LEU A 255 -11.90 -6.33 12.06
C LEU A 255 -13.31 -6.93 12.12
N LEU A 256 -13.67 -7.85 11.21
CA LEU A 256 -14.95 -8.54 11.25
C LEU A 256 -15.08 -9.37 12.54
N TYR A 257 -14.01 -10.06 12.93
CA TYR A 257 -13.96 -10.78 14.19
C TYR A 257 -14.06 -9.84 15.40
N ASP A 258 -13.18 -8.84 15.52
CA ASP A 258 -13.15 -7.95 16.70
C ASP A 258 -14.45 -7.15 16.87
N CYS A 259 -15.04 -6.70 15.75
CA CYS A 259 -16.24 -5.87 15.78
C CYS A 259 -17.51 -6.68 16.05
N PHE A 260 -17.65 -7.86 15.45
CA PHE A 260 -18.92 -8.60 15.43
C PHE A 260 -18.90 -9.92 16.21
N MET A 261 -17.73 -10.48 16.53
CA MET A 261 -17.57 -11.78 17.19
C MET A 261 -16.85 -11.65 18.55
N ASP A 262 -17.01 -12.65 19.40
CA ASP A 262 -16.68 -12.61 20.83
C ASP A 262 -15.19 -12.35 21.11
N CYS A 263 -14.92 -11.26 21.84
CA CYS A 263 -13.75 -11.14 22.70
C CYS A 263 -14.19 -11.42 24.14
N ASP A 264 -13.68 -12.51 24.73
CA ASP A 264 -13.74 -12.84 26.16
C ASP A 264 -15.12 -13.20 26.75
N GLY A 265 -15.85 -14.16 26.16
CA GLY A 265 -16.92 -14.91 26.87
C GLY A 265 -18.16 -14.12 27.30
N LEU A 266 -18.25 -12.83 26.95
CA LEU A 266 -19.46 -12.03 27.01
C LEU A 266 -20.02 -11.94 25.60
N LYS A 267 -21.29 -12.33 25.41
CA LYS A 267 -22.00 -12.61 24.16
C LYS A 267 -22.12 -11.46 23.13
N ASN A 268 -21.22 -10.47 23.17
CA ASN A 268 -21.34 -9.17 22.50
C ASN A 268 -19.96 -8.70 22.02
N GLY A 269 -19.77 -8.57 20.69
CA GLY A 269 -18.57 -8.00 20.07
C GLY A 269 -18.29 -6.55 20.49
N LEU A 270 -17.11 -5.99 20.14
CA LEU A 270 -16.65 -4.67 20.58
C LEU A 270 -17.68 -3.55 20.29
N ILE A 271 -18.45 -3.69 19.20
CA ILE A 271 -19.57 -2.83 18.81
C ILE A 271 -20.59 -2.72 19.93
N PHE A 272 -21.02 -3.87 20.45
CA PHE A 272 -22.03 -3.92 21.49
C PHE A 272 -21.48 -3.48 22.85
N LYS A 273 -20.18 -3.74 23.15
CA LYS A 273 -19.54 -3.20 24.37
C LYS A 273 -19.46 -1.68 24.34
N GLN A 274 -19.00 -1.08 23.24
CA GLN A 274 -18.95 0.37 23.09
C GLN A 274 -20.36 0.99 23.01
N LEU A 275 -21.33 0.32 22.37
CA LEU A 275 -22.72 0.78 22.40
C LEU A 275 -23.30 0.69 23.81
N GLU A 276 -23.05 -0.38 24.56
CA GLU A 276 -23.50 -0.54 25.94
C GLU A 276 -22.82 0.48 26.87
N GLU A 277 -21.56 0.83 26.63
CA GLU A 277 -20.87 1.93 27.32
C GLU A 277 -21.52 3.30 26.98
N ILE A 278 -22.02 3.49 25.76
CA ILE A 278 -22.71 4.72 25.34
C ILE A 278 -24.19 4.75 25.80
N LEU A 279 -24.83 3.58 25.90
CA LEU A 279 -26.26 3.41 26.17
C LEU A 279 -26.57 3.14 27.65
N SER A 280 -25.60 2.66 28.44
CA SER A 280 -25.80 2.26 29.84
C SER A 280 -26.20 3.43 30.74
N ASP A 281 -26.95 3.11 31.78
CA ASP A 281 -27.50 4.12 32.69
C ASP A 281 -26.45 4.88 33.53
N ASN A 282 -25.17 4.48 33.46
CA ASN A 282 -24.04 5.04 34.21
C ASN A 282 -23.08 5.89 33.36
N SER A 283 -23.31 6.04 32.05
CA SER A 283 -22.41 6.81 31.17
C SER A 283 -22.65 8.31 31.27
N GLU A 284 -21.58 9.11 31.10
CA GLU A 284 -21.70 10.57 31.19
C GLU A 284 -22.66 11.10 30.12
N PRO A 285 -23.53 12.07 30.47
CA PRO A 285 -24.46 12.65 29.51
C PRO A 285 -23.73 13.27 28.33
N THR A 286 -24.29 13.20 27.13
CA THR A 286 -23.69 13.73 25.88
C THR A 286 -23.22 15.20 26.00
N LEU A 287 -23.82 15.95 26.93
CA LEU A 287 -23.50 17.33 27.25
C LEU A 287 -22.19 17.51 28.07
N SER A 288 -21.72 16.50 28.82
CA SER A 288 -20.43 16.55 29.55
C SER A 288 -19.23 16.57 28.61
N LYS A 289 -19.39 15.97 27.41
CA LYS A 289 -18.38 15.94 26.35
C LYS A 289 -18.22 17.31 25.65
N LEU A 290 -19.15 18.24 25.87
CA LEU A 290 -19.07 19.63 25.39
C LEU A 290 -18.46 20.52 26.47
N LYS A 291 -17.33 21.17 26.16
CA LYS A 291 -16.75 22.22 27.02
C LYS A 291 -17.52 23.53 26.87
N LEU A 292 -18.72 23.61 27.45
CA LEU A 292 -19.50 24.85 27.45
C LEU A 292 -18.74 25.98 28.18
N PRO A 293 -18.71 27.20 27.61
CA PRO A 293 -18.16 28.36 28.32
C PRO A 293 -19.07 28.70 29.50
N ILE A 294 -18.50 28.72 30.71
CA ILE A 294 -19.18 28.94 31.99
C ILE A 294 -20.09 30.17 31.88
N SER A 295 -21.40 29.97 31.94
CA SER A 295 -22.37 31.06 31.83
C SER A 295 -23.47 30.88 32.88
N PRO A 296 -23.96 31.95 33.53
CA PRO A 296 -25.07 31.86 34.50
C PRO A 296 -26.37 31.31 33.89
N LEU A 297 -26.40 31.17 32.56
CA LEU A 297 -27.48 30.60 31.77
C LEU A 297 -27.49 29.06 31.74
N ASP A 298 -26.44 28.39 32.20
CA ASP A 298 -26.35 26.91 32.28
C ASP A 298 -27.35 26.32 33.30
N ALA A 299 -27.81 27.16 34.24
CA ALA A 299 -28.88 26.84 35.19
C ALA A 299 -30.24 26.62 34.51
N TYR A 300 -30.47 27.23 33.34
CA TYR A 300 -31.75 27.18 32.61
C TYR A 300 -31.79 26.13 31.49
N ILE A 301 -30.78 25.26 31.36
CA ILE A 301 -30.85 24.12 30.44
C ILE A 301 -31.85 23.09 31.00
N PRO A 302 -32.91 22.72 30.26
CA PRO A 302 -33.88 21.72 30.70
C PRO A 302 -33.23 20.36 31.03
N GLN A 303 -33.72 19.69 32.07
CA GLN A 303 -33.22 18.38 32.51
C GLN A 303 -33.23 17.32 31.39
N ILE A 304 -34.21 17.38 30.48
CA ILE A 304 -34.31 16.51 29.29
C ILE A 304 -33.08 16.60 28.38
N ILE A 305 -32.43 17.77 28.33
CA ILE A 305 -31.22 18.01 27.54
C ILE A 305 -29.95 17.66 28.35
N LYS A 306 -29.99 17.83 29.68
CA LYS A 306 -28.91 17.43 30.58
C LYS A 306 -28.77 15.90 30.70
N GLU A 307 -29.86 15.16 30.57
CA GLU A 307 -29.90 13.70 30.68
C GLU A 307 -30.02 13.00 29.31
N PHE A 308 -29.86 13.74 28.21
CA PHE A 308 -30.05 13.16 26.89
C PHE A 308 -29.00 12.06 26.60
N ARG A 309 -29.52 10.85 26.45
CA ARG A 309 -28.81 9.66 25.96
C ARG A 309 -29.49 9.18 24.68
N PRO A 310 -28.72 8.88 23.62
CA PRO A 310 -29.30 8.33 22.40
C PRO A 310 -29.91 6.97 22.72
N LYS A 311 -31.23 6.80 22.53
CA LYS A 311 -31.88 5.51 22.82
C LYS A 311 -31.90 4.65 21.56
N PHE A 312 -31.14 3.56 21.56
CA PHE A 312 -31.22 2.54 20.52
C PHE A 312 -31.74 1.22 21.11
N LYS A 313 -32.74 0.61 20.48
CA LYS A 313 -33.21 -0.73 20.84
C LYS A 313 -32.33 -1.75 20.12
N ILE A 314 -31.47 -2.44 20.86
CA ILE A 314 -30.66 -3.54 20.34
C ILE A 314 -31.62 -4.66 19.89
N PRO A 315 -31.69 -5.01 18.60
CA PRO A 315 -32.52 -6.14 18.17
C PRO A 315 -31.94 -7.46 18.69
N SER A 316 -32.81 -8.35 19.14
CA SER A 316 -32.51 -9.68 19.67
C SER A 316 -31.68 -10.51 18.67
N GLN A 317 -30.59 -11.12 19.15
CA GLN A 317 -29.52 -11.69 18.32
C GLN A 317 -29.85 -13.05 17.67
N ASP A 318 -30.93 -13.73 18.06
CA ASP A 318 -31.11 -15.16 17.76
C ASP A 318 -31.49 -15.49 16.30
N GLU A 319 -32.08 -14.57 15.54
CA GLU A 319 -32.43 -14.79 14.11
C GLU A 319 -31.31 -14.38 13.13
N GLN A 320 -30.24 -13.73 13.60
CA GLN A 320 -29.26 -13.09 12.73
C GLN A 320 -28.09 -13.99 12.33
N THR A 321 -27.82 -15.06 13.07
CA THR A 321 -26.61 -15.90 12.90
C THR A 321 -26.62 -16.64 11.56
N TYR A 322 -27.78 -17.16 11.12
CA TYR A 322 -27.90 -17.89 9.84
C TYR A 322 -27.77 -17.00 8.60
N SER A 323 -28.13 -15.72 8.72
CA SER A 323 -28.02 -14.74 7.63
C SER A 323 -26.58 -14.23 7.46
N LYS A 324 -25.84 -14.12 8.58
CA LYS A 324 -24.42 -13.69 8.59
C LYS A 324 -23.51 -14.65 7.83
N ASP A 325 -23.66 -15.95 8.08
CA ASP A 325 -22.82 -16.99 7.43
C ASP A 325 -22.93 -16.94 5.90
N LYS A 326 -24.16 -16.86 5.37
CA LYS A 326 -24.40 -16.75 3.91
C LYS A 326 -23.86 -15.44 3.32
N LEU A 327 -23.90 -14.35 4.08
CA LEU A 327 -23.33 -13.06 3.67
C LEU A 327 -21.81 -13.14 3.55
N ILE A 328 -21.15 -13.82 4.49
CA ILE A 328 -19.70 -14.03 4.48
C ILE A 328 -19.30 -14.93 3.31
N GLU A 329 -20.01 -16.05 3.08
CA GLU A 329 -19.76 -16.93 1.93
C GLU A 329 -19.88 -16.19 0.60
N ARG A 330 -20.97 -15.42 0.42
CA ARG A 330 -21.18 -14.61 -0.79
C ARG A 330 -20.08 -13.57 -0.97
N TRP A 331 -19.67 -12.91 0.12
CA TRP A 331 -18.60 -11.93 0.06
C TRP A 331 -17.26 -12.58 -0.32
N LEU A 332 -16.95 -13.79 0.18
CA LEU A 332 -15.73 -14.51 -0.20
C LEU A 332 -15.69 -14.81 -1.71
N GLU A 333 -16.81 -15.27 -2.28
CA GLU A 333 -16.93 -15.53 -3.73
C GLU A 333 -16.79 -14.23 -4.54
N ASP A 334 -17.56 -13.20 -4.18
CA ASP A 334 -17.53 -11.91 -4.87
C ASP A 334 -16.15 -11.22 -4.78
N THR A 335 -15.48 -11.36 -3.64
CA THR A 335 -14.13 -10.83 -3.42
C THR A 335 -13.10 -11.61 -4.24
N LYS A 336 -13.26 -12.94 -4.35
CA LYS A 336 -12.39 -13.77 -5.19
C LYS A 336 -12.48 -13.37 -6.66
N ASP A 337 -13.67 -13.08 -7.16
CA ASP A 337 -13.85 -12.61 -8.53
C ASP A 337 -13.27 -11.20 -8.74
N THR A 338 -13.44 -10.31 -7.76
CA THR A 338 -12.86 -8.94 -7.81
C THR A 338 -11.33 -8.99 -7.82
N VAL A 339 -10.73 -9.81 -6.94
CA VAL A 339 -9.28 -10.04 -6.90
C VAL A 339 -8.80 -10.65 -8.21
N LYS A 340 -9.50 -11.64 -8.77
CA LYS A 340 -9.15 -12.24 -10.06
C LYS A 340 -9.12 -11.22 -11.20
N GLN A 341 -10.15 -10.40 -11.33
CA GLN A 341 -10.21 -9.38 -12.39
C GLN A 341 -9.13 -8.31 -12.26
N GLY A 342 -8.86 -7.86 -11.03
CA GLY A 342 -7.80 -6.89 -10.75
C GLY A 342 -6.41 -7.45 -10.97
N LEU A 343 -6.16 -8.64 -10.42
CA LEU A 343 -4.85 -9.27 -10.43
C LEU A 343 -4.45 -9.77 -11.82
N CYS A 344 -5.39 -10.22 -12.67
CA CYS A 344 -5.07 -10.58 -14.06
C CYS A 344 -4.39 -9.41 -14.79
N LYS A 345 -4.92 -8.18 -14.66
CA LYS A 345 -4.34 -6.98 -15.27
C LYS A 345 -2.94 -6.68 -14.71
N SER A 346 -2.78 -6.77 -13.39
CA SER A 346 -1.48 -6.51 -12.75
C SER A 346 -0.43 -7.60 -13.05
N LEU A 347 -0.85 -8.87 -13.17
CA LEU A 347 0.04 -10.00 -13.47
C LEU A 347 0.47 -10.04 -14.94
N GLU A 348 -0.33 -9.51 -15.87
CA GLU A 348 0.08 -9.34 -17.27
C GLU A 348 1.34 -8.49 -17.40
N LEU A 349 1.50 -7.48 -16.53
CA LEU A 349 2.69 -6.61 -16.49
C LEU A 349 3.97 -7.35 -16.06
N VAL A 350 3.84 -8.49 -15.37
CA VAL A 350 4.99 -9.26 -14.89
C VAL A 350 5.46 -10.20 -16.00
N THR A 351 6.65 -9.94 -16.55
CA THR A 351 7.24 -10.71 -17.66
C THR A 351 8.22 -11.79 -17.20
N ASN A 352 8.69 -11.74 -15.95
CA ASN A 352 9.75 -12.60 -15.43
C ASN A 352 9.27 -13.48 -14.26
N ILE A 353 9.67 -14.75 -14.27
CA ILE A 353 9.36 -15.74 -13.21
C ILE A 353 9.98 -15.32 -11.87
N LYS A 354 11.20 -14.76 -11.89
CA LYS A 354 11.84 -14.13 -10.72
C LYS A 354 11.00 -13.02 -10.08
N GLY A 355 10.28 -12.24 -10.89
CA GLY A 355 9.37 -11.20 -10.39
C GLY A 355 8.21 -11.79 -9.59
N LEU A 356 7.65 -12.92 -10.05
CA LEU A 356 6.59 -13.64 -9.33
C LEU A 356 7.08 -14.26 -8.02
N TYR A 357 8.33 -14.73 -7.98
CA TYR A 357 8.96 -15.22 -6.74
C TYR A 357 9.05 -14.10 -5.69
N ILE A 358 9.55 -12.93 -6.10
CA ILE A 358 9.67 -11.77 -5.20
C ILE A 358 8.30 -11.31 -4.70
N ILE A 359 7.28 -11.31 -5.57
CA ILE A 359 5.90 -11.00 -5.19
C ILE A 359 5.40 -11.97 -4.11
N ARG A 360 5.66 -13.27 -4.28
CA ARG A 360 5.29 -14.31 -3.30
C ARG A 360 5.96 -14.11 -1.96
N GLU A 361 7.28 -13.91 -1.93
CA GLU A 361 8.01 -13.67 -0.68
C GLU A 361 7.44 -12.45 0.08
N GLU A 362 7.00 -11.44 -0.63
CA GLU A 362 6.56 -10.17 -0.04
C GLU A 362 5.12 -10.16 0.43
N ALA A 363 4.28 -10.95 -0.22
CA ALA A 363 2.97 -11.26 0.31
C ALA A 363 3.06 -12.13 1.56
N LEU A 364 3.96 -13.11 1.60
CA LEU A 364 4.15 -14.01 2.73
C LEU A 364 4.86 -13.36 3.93
N LYS A 365 5.54 -12.23 3.75
CA LYS A 365 6.05 -11.38 4.84
C LYS A 365 4.96 -10.69 5.65
N VAL A 366 3.72 -10.66 5.14
CA VAL A 366 2.61 -10.06 5.88
C VAL A 366 2.25 -10.99 7.03
N GLU A 367 2.56 -10.57 8.25
CA GLU A 367 2.28 -11.35 9.46
C GLU A 367 0.77 -11.49 9.67
N THR A 368 0.32 -12.71 9.91
CA THR A 368 -1.04 -13.00 10.38
C THR A 368 -1.11 -12.88 11.91
N PRO A 369 -2.24 -12.44 12.47
CA PRO A 369 -2.43 -12.38 13.91
C PRO A 369 -2.24 -13.77 14.56
N SER A 370 -1.67 -13.82 15.77
CA SER A 370 -1.44 -15.06 16.51
C SER A 370 -2.71 -15.88 16.82
N ASN A 371 -3.88 -15.24 16.81
CA ASN A 371 -5.19 -15.88 17.05
C ASN A 371 -5.92 -16.28 15.75
N TRP A 372 -5.24 -16.32 14.61
CA TRP A 372 -5.87 -16.52 13.29
C TRP A 372 -6.74 -17.78 13.17
N GLU A 373 -6.32 -18.91 13.73
CA GLU A 373 -7.11 -20.16 13.66
C GLU A 373 -8.44 -20.04 14.43
N SER A 374 -8.41 -19.40 15.62
CA SER A 374 -9.62 -19.10 16.41
C SER A 374 -10.53 -18.09 15.71
N ILE A 375 -9.94 -17.12 15.00
CA ILE A 375 -10.68 -16.15 14.17
C ILE A 375 -11.37 -16.87 13.00
N CYS A 376 -10.67 -17.77 12.32
CA CYS A 376 -11.26 -18.53 11.21
C CYS A 376 -12.36 -19.47 11.65
N GLU A 377 -12.23 -20.12 12.82
CA GLU A 377 -13.25 -20.99 13.38
C GLU A 377 -14.50 -20.23 13.79
N SER A 378 -14.34 -19.09 14.46
CA SER A 378 -15.47 -18.24 14.88
C SER A 378 -16.20 -17.61 13.69
N VAL A 379 -15.48 -17.16 12.66
CA VAL A 379 -16.06 -16.61 11.42
C VAL A 379 -16.58 -17.71 10.47
N LYS A 380 -16.44 -18.99 10.83
CA LYS A 380 -16.81 -20.18 10.03
C LYS A 380 -16.21 -20.17 8.62
N LEU A 381 -14.95 -19.75 8.50
CA LEU A 381 -14.20 -19.84 7.27
C LEU A 381 -13.84 -21.31 6.96
N PRO A 382 -13.49 -21.64 5.69
CA PRO A 382 -13.04 -22.99 5.34
C PRO A 382 -11.89 -23.46 6.25
N LYS A 383 -11.86 -24.75 6.59
CA LYS A 383 -10.82 -25.32 7.47
C LYS A 383 -9.42 -25.01 6.92
N ASN A 384 -8.52 -24.53 7.78
CA ASN A 384 -7.15 -24.07 7.44
C ASN A 384 -7.10 -22.93 6.41
N PHE A 385 -7.95 -21.91 6.59
CA PHE A 385 -8.01 -20.76 5.70
C PHE A 385 -6.74 -19.90 5.77
N ASP A 386 -6.01 -19.85 4.66
CA ASP A 386 -4.94 -18.89 4.42
C ASP A 386 -5.35 -17.96 3.28
N VAL A 387 -5.31 -16.65 3.53
CA VAL A 387 -5.68 -15.60 2.57
C VAL A 387 -4.86 -15.74 1.29
N TRP A 388 -3.57 -16.09 1.42
CA TRP A 388 -2.68 -16.27 0.27
C TRP A 388 -3.12 -17.43 -0.62
N HIS A 389 -3.32 -18.61 -0.03
CA HIS A 389 -3.66 -19.83 -0.76
C HIS A 389 -5.04 -19.73 -1.41
N PHE A 390 -6.01 -19.13 -0.71
CA PHE A 390 -7.38 -19.06 -1.19
C PHE A 390 -7.56 -18.08 -2.36
N PHE A 391 -6.96 -16.88 -2.26
CA PHE A 391 -7.18 -15.80 -3.23
C PHE A 391 -6.10 -15.68 -4.30
N PHE A 392 -4.82 -15.88 -3.97
CA PHE A 392 -3.71 -15.46 -4.82
C PHE A 392 -2.94 -16.63 -5.46
N GLN A 393 -2.80 -17.76 -4.76
CA GLN A 393 -1.93 -18.84 -5.21
C GLN A 393 -2.31 -19.42 -6.57
N SER A 394 -3.60 -19.67 -6.82
CA SER A 394 -4.06 -20.23 -8.10
C SER A 394 -3.76 -19.31 -9.29
N LEU A 395 -3.92 -17.99 -9.10
CA LEU A 395 -3.71 -16.99 -10.15
C LEU A 395 -2.23 -16.81 -10.48
N ILE A 396 -1.36 -16.81 -9.46
CA ILE A 396 0.09 -16.73 -9.66
C ILE A 396 0.62 -18.01 -10.30
N THR A 397 0.08 -19.17 -9.92
CA THR A 397 0.41 -20.45 -10.55
C THR A 397 0.06 -20.42 -12.04
N GLN A 398 -1.16 -19.98 -12.39
CA GLN A 398 -1.59 -19.86 -13.78
C GLN A 398 -0.69 -18.89 -14.59
N ARG A 399 -0.32 -17.74 -14.01
CA ARG A 399 0.60 -16.81 -14.69
C ARG A 399 1.98 -17.43 -14.90
N THR A 400 2.46 -18.21 -13.93
CA THR A 400 3.75 -18.91 -14.01
C THR A 400 3.73 -19.94 -15.13
N GLU A 401 2.66 -20.73 -15.27
CA GLU A 401 2.48 -21.66 -16.39
C GLU A 401 2.56 -20.94 -17.75
N VAL A 402 1.87 -19.80 -17.89
CA VAL A 402 1.91 -18.99 -19.13
C VAL A 402 3.31 -18.46 -19.42
N LEU A 403 4.03 -17.97 -18.40
CA LEU A 403 5.40 -17.49 -18.56
C LEU A 403 6.34 -18.62 -18.96
N ILE A 404 6.24 -19.79 -18.32
CA ILE A 404 7.00 -20.99 -18.69
C ILE A 404 6.75 -21.34 -20.16
N ALA A 405 5.49 -21.50 -20.55
CA ALA A 405 5.12 -21.86 -21.92
C ALA A 405 5.65 -20.82 -22.93
N SER A 406 5.57 -19.52 -22.62
CA SER A 406 6.11 -18.46 -23.48
C SER A 406 7.64 -18.50 -23.59
N LYS A 407 8.36 -18.75 -22.50
CA LYS A 407 9.82 -18.77 -22.48
C LYS A 407 10.37 -20.01 -23.20
N ILE A 408 9.75 -21.18 -23.00
CA ILE A 408 10.10 -22.40 -23.74
C ILE A 408 9.83 -22.18 -25.24
N ARG A 409 8.66 -21.65 -25.62
CA ARG A 409 8.35 -21.37 -27.05
C ARG A 409 9.33 -20.39 -27.68
N ASN A 410 9.64 -19.28 -27.02
CA ASN A 410 10.60 -18.29 -27.52
C ASN A 410 12.01 -18.89 -27.64
N ASN A 411 12.47 -19.67 -26.65
CA ASN A 411 13.75 -20.37 -26.73
C ASN A 411 13.82 -21.26 -27.98
N MET A 412 12.69 -21.81 -28.43
CA MET A 412 12.61 -22.76 -29.53
C MET A 412 12.44 -22.08 -30.88
N GLU A 413 11.71 -20.97 -30.95
CA GLU A 413 11.72 -20.08 -32.10
C GLU A 413 13.14 -19.56 -32.38
N LEU A 414 13.87 -19.19 -31.32
CA LEU A 414 15.27 -18.77 -31.44
C LEU A 414 16.19 -19.91 -31.87
N LEU A 415 15.94 -21.15 -31.43
CA LEU A 415 16.66 -22.31 -31.95
C LEU A 415 16.38 -22.56 -33.43
N LYS A 416 15.13 -22.39 -33.87
CA LYS A 416 14.78 -22.53 -35.28
C LYS A 416 15.57 -21.53 -36.13
N ILE A 417 15.65 -20.28 -35.69
CA ILE A 417 16.47 -19.24 -36.34
C ILE A 417 17.96 -19.62 -36.32
N ASP A 418 18.49 -20.03 -35.16
CA ASP A 418 19.90 -20.45 -35.04
C ASP A 418 20.22 -21.67 -35.96
N ILE A 419 19.26 -22.58 -36.17
CA ILE A 419 19.36 -23.73 -37.10
C ILE A 419 19.34 -23.25 -38.55
N GLU A 420 18.41 -22.36 -38.92
CA GLU A 420 18.31 -21.80 -40.27
C GLU A 420 19.57 -21.01 -40.65
N ASP A 421 20.09 -20.18 -39.74
CA ASP A 421 21.35 -19.45 -39.93
C ASP A 421 22.54 -20.40 -40.08
N SER A 422 22.58 -21.46 -39.27
CA SER A 422 23.62 -22.49 -39.37
C SER A 422 23.56 -23.20 -40.71
N LEU A 423 22.36 -23.56 -41.19
CA LEU A 423 22.16 -24.18 -42.51
C LEU A 423 22.61 -23.27 -43.65
N ILE A 424 22.27 -21.97 -43.61
CA ILE A 424 22.71 -20.99 -44.61
C ILE A 424 24.24 -20.91 -44.65
N ASN A 425 24.89 -20.92 -43.49
CA ASN A 425 26.35 -20.90 -43.40
C ASN A 425 26.97 -22.20 -43.95
N ILE A 426 26.38 -23.36 -43.64
CA ILE A 426 26.84 -24.67 -44.12
C ILE A 426 26.69 -24.79 -45.65
N LEU A 427 25.60 -24.26 -46.22
CA LEU A 427 25.38 -24.25 -47.67
C LEU A 427 26.33 -23.28 -48.41
N LYS A 428 26.76 -22.19 -47.76
CA LYS A 428 27.75 -21.24 -48.29
C LYS A 428 29.19 -21.74 -48.15
N SER A 429 29.51 -22.51 -47.12
CA SER A 429 30.84 -23.06 -46.87
C SER A 429 31.01 -24.44 -47.51
N ASN A 430 31.79 -24.55 -48.59
CA ASN A 430 32.06 -25.83 -49.28
C ASN A 430 32.87 -26.86 -48.46
N GLN A 431 33.32 -26.51 -47.26
CA GLN A 431 33.99 -27.42 -46.34
C GLN A 431 33.35 -27.20 -44.97
N ASN A 432 32.92 -28.26 -44.29
CA ASN A 432 33.07 -28.47 -42.83
C ASN A 432 32.05 -29.44 -42.20
N GLU A 433 31.02 -29.91 -42.90
CA GLU A 433 30.12 -30.93 -42.32
C GLU A 433 30.08 -32.26 -43.07
N ILE A 434 30.30 -32.29 -44.38
CA ILE A 434 30.33 -33.55 -45.13
C ILE A 434 31.63 -34.31 -44.84
N ASP A 435 32.75 -33.58 -44.74
CA ASP A 435 34.07 -34.13 -44.44
C ASP A 435 34.63 -33.51 -43.15
N LEU A 436 34.50 -34.24 -42.05
CA LEU A 436 35.06 -33.87 -40.74
C LEU A 436 36.51 -34.33 -40.56
N ARG A 437 37.11 -35.04 -41.51
CA ARG A 437 38.45 -35.65 -41.34
C ARG A 437 39.48 -34.59 -41.00
N LYS A 438 39.43 -33.44 -41.69
CA LYS A 438 40.32 -32.32 -41.42
C LYS A 438 40.18 -31.81 -39.98
N TYR A 439 38.95 -31.67 -39.48
CA TYR A 439 38.68 -31.21 -38.11
C TYR A 439 39.10 -32.22 -37.03
N ILE A 440 38.90 -33.51 -37.28
CA ILE A 440 39.25 -34.59 -36.33
C ILE A 440 40.77 -34.72 -36.19
N TRP A 441 41.52 -34.52 -37.27
CA TRP A 441 42.97 -34.75 -37.31
C TRP A 441 43.82 -33.47 -37.18
N THR A 442 43.20 -32.29 -37.08
CA THR A 442 43.91 -31.05 -36.76
C THR A 442 44.07 -30.89 -35.26
N GLU A 443 45.32 -30.79 -34.79
CA GLU A 443 45.65 -30.50 -33.39
C GLU A 443 45.47 -29.00 -33.10
N ASP A 444 44.61 -28.66 -32.15
CA ASP A 444 44.43 -27.29 -31.67
C ASP A 444 44.81 -27.20 -30.18
N MET A 445 45.36 -26.06 -29.74
CA MET A 445 45.67 -25.83 -28.32
C MET A 445 44.44 -25.90 -27.40
N LYS A 446 43.22 -25.82 -27.95
CA LYS A 446 41.95 -25.96 -27.23
C LYS A 446 41.55 -27.42 -26.94
N ASP A 447 42.30 -28.39 -27.47
CA ASP A 447 42.04 -29.83 -27.27
C ASP A 447 42.49 -30.33 -25.89
N ILE A 448 43.35 -29.58 -25.21
CA ILE A 448 43.83 -29.87 -23.86
C ILE A 448 42.76 -29.40 -22.86
N SER A 449 41.94 -30.33 -22.36
CA SER A 449 40.89 -30.03 -21.38
C SER A 449 41.49 -29.60 -20.03
N SER A 450 41.03 -28.48 -19.47
CA SER A 450 41.29 -28.14 -18.07
C SER A 450 40.57 -29.15 -17.16
N ILE A 451 41.17 -29.45 -16.00
CA ILE A 451 40.72 -30.46 -15.02
C ILE A 451 39.25 -30.27 -14.55
N ASN A 452 38.67 -29.09 -14.72
CA ASN A 452 37.24 -28.85 -14.55
C ASN A 452 36.56 -28.88 -15.94
N GLY A 453 36.14 -30.07 -16.36
CA GLY A 453 35.65 -30.34 -17.72
C GLY A 453 34.41 -29.56 -18.11
N HIS A 454 34.56 -28.57 -19.00
CA HIS A 454 33.44 -27.97 -19.71
C HIS A 454 32.86 -28.97 -20.74
N PRO A 455 31.55 -29.26 -20.74
CA PRO A 455 30.95 -30.30 -21.59
C PRO A 455 31.01 -29.97 -23.09
N HIS A 456 31.35 -28.73 -23.46
CA HIS A 456 31.37 -28.23 -24.83
C HIS A 456 32.78 -28.02 -25.40
N VAL A 457 33.86 -28.44 -24.72
CA VAL A 457 35.24 -28.18 -25.16
C VAL A 457 36.13 -29.41 -25.03
N GLY A 458 36.99 -29.62 -26.04
CA GLY A 458 38.16 -30.51 -25.97
C GLY A 458 38.16 -31.67 -26.96
N LEU A 459 39.18 -32.53 -26.83
CA LEU A 459 39.39 -33.73 -27.65
C LEU A 459 38.17 -34.68 -27.68
N SER A 460 37.38 -34.69 -26.61
CA SER A 460 36.13 -35.47 -26.48
C SER A 460 35.11 -35.11 -27.56
N MET A 461 35.04 -33.84 -27.96
CA MET A 461 34.10 -33.33 -28.96
C MET A 461 34.54 -33.70 -30.39
N LYS A 462 35.86 -33.63 -30.65
CA LYS A 462 36.49 -34.11 -31.89
C LYS A 462 36.33 -35.63 -32.05
N ALA A 463 36.56 -36.39 -30.97
CA ALA A 463 36.40 -37.85 -30.97
C ALA A 463 34.97 -38.32 -31.23
N MET A 464 33.96 -37.52 -30.87
CA MET A 464 32.54 -37.81 -31.13
C MET A 464 32.06 -37.32 -32.49
N GLY A 465 32.89 -36.58 -33.24
CA GLY A 465 32.56 -36.07 -34.57
C GLY A 465 31.52 -34.95 -34.56
N PHE A 466 31.47 -34.15 -33.48
CA PHE A 466 30.60 -32.96 -33.44
C PHE A 466 31.33 -31.77 -34.07
N SER A 467 30.72 -31.11 -35.06
CA SER A 467 31.27 -29.90 -35.68
C SER A 467 31.19 -28.71 -34.70
N GLN A 468 32.11 -27.75 -34.83
CA GLN A 468 32.11 -26.54 -33.99
C GLN A 468 30.80 -25.75 -34.08
N THR A 469 30.14 -25.76 -35.24
CA THR A 469 28.80 -25.17 -35.47
C THR A 469 27.75 -25.82 -34.56
N ILE A 470 27.72 -27.15 -34.52
CA ILE A 470 26.81 -27.93 -33.68
C ILE A 470 27.11 -27.74 -32.19
N VAL A 471 28.39 -27.68 -31.81
CA VAL A 471 28.79 -27.45 -30.43
C VAL A 471 28.33 -26.09 -29.93
N VAL A 472 28.54 -25.03 -30.71
CA VAL A 472 28.08 -23.66 -30.36
C VAL A 472 26.55 -23.58 -30.31
N LEU A 473 25.85 -24.28 -31.22
CA LEU A 473 24.39 -24.35 -31.21
C LEU A 473 23.87 -25.05 -29.95
N CYS A 474 24.50 -26.16 -29.54
CA CYS A 474 24.14 -26.87 -28.31
C CYS A 474 24.51 -26.07 -27.05
N GLU A 475 25.62 -25.34 -27.03
CA GLU A 475 26.01 -24.47 -25.92
C GLU A 475 25.02 -23.32 -25.73
N LYS A 476 24.61 -22.66 -26.81
CA LYS A 476 23.53 -21.65 -26.79
C LYS A 476 22.23 -22.23 -26.26
N LEU A 477 21.85 -23.43 -26.72
CA LEU A 477 20.63 -24.11 -26.28
C LEU A 477 20.68 -24.43 -24.78
N ASP A 478 21.76 -25.04 -24.33
CA ASP A 478 21.94 -25.46 -22.95
C ASP A 478 21.98 -24.26 -22.01
N HIS A 479 22.62 -23.15 -22.41
CA HIS A 479 22.59 -21.88 -21.66
C HIS A 479 21.17 -21.31 -21.49
N ARG A 480 20.36 -21.30 -22.56
CA ARG A 480 18.97 -20.80 -22.51
C ARG A 480 18.09 -21.64 -21.59
N PHE A 481 18.26 -22.97 -21.57
CA PHE A 481 17.54 -23.86 -20.65
C PHE A 481 18.07 -23.75 -19.22
N ARG A 482 19.38 -23.53 -19.03
CA ARG A 482 19.97 -23.27 -17.71
C ARG A 482 19.38 -22.02 -17.06
N GLU A 483 19.23 -20.92 -17.82
CA GLU A 483 18.58 -19.71 -17.32
C GLU A 483 17.14 -19.97 -16.89
N LEU A 484 16.37 -20.68 -17.73
CA LEU A 484 14.98 -21.04 -17.42
C LEU A 484 14.88 -21.93 -16.17
N LEU A 485 15.75 -22.93 -16.03
CA LEU A 485 15.78 -23.80 -14.86
C LEU A 485 16.23 -23.05 -13.60
N ASN A 486 17.15 -22.09 -13.72
CA ASN A 486 17.55 -21.25 -12.60
C ASN A 486 16.37 -20.38 -12.11
N ASP A 487 15.69 -19.70 -13.04
CA ASP A 487 14.51 -18.90 -12.73
C ASP A 487 13.39 -19.74 -12.09
N LEU A 488 13.20 -20.98 -12.56
CA LEU A 488 12.24 -21.92 -11.98
C LEU A 488 12.67 -22.46 -10.62
N SER A 489 13.93 -22.81 -10.45
CA SER A 489 14.46 -23.30 -9.16
C SER A 489 14.33 -22.25 -8.06
N GLN A 490 14.59 -20.98 -8.38
CA GLN A 490 14.41 -19.88 -7.44
C GLN A 490 12.93 -19.74 -7.03
N TYR A 491 12.00 -19.89 -7.99
CA TYR A 491 10.58 -19.80 -7.71
C TYR A 491 10.01 -21.00 -6.94
N LEU A 492 10.47 -22.22 -7.27
CA LEU A 492 9.97 -23.49 -6.72
C LEU A 492 10.62 -23.87 -5.40
N TYR A 493 11.88 -23.46 -5.19
CA TYR A 493 12.71 -23.93 -4.08
C TYR A 493 13.39 -22.80 -3.30
N GLY A 494 13.44 -21.58 -3.83
CA GLY A 494 14.13 -20.45 -3.20
C GLY A 494 15.66 -20.56 -3.24
N ILE A 495 16.20 -21.42 -4.11
CA ILE A 495 17.64 -21.71 -4.24
C ILE A 495 18.03 -21.51 -5.71
N GLU A 496 19.26 -21.06 -5.97
CA GLU A 496 19.81 -21.04 -7.34
C GLU A 496 20.07 -22.45 -7.85
N PHE A 497 19.87 -22.69 -9.15
CA PHE A 497 20.08 -24.00 -9.74
C PHE A 497 21.58 -24.36 -9.71
N ASP A 498 21.96 -25.24 -8.80
CA ASP A 498 23.31 -25.85 -8.74
C ASP A 498 23.21 -27.35 -9.01
N SER A 499 24.17 -27.96 -9.71
CA SER A 499 24.06 -29.34 -10.24
C SER A 499 23.82 -30.45 -9.20
N ASP A 500 23.89 -30.13 -7.90
CA ASP A 500 23.66 -31.04 -6.77
C ASP A 500 22.19 -31.08 -6.28
N VAL A 501 21.20 -30.68 -7.11
CA VAL A 501 19.74 -30.57 -6.82
C VAL A 501 19.06 -31.88 -6.33
N VAL A 502 19.74 -33.02 -6.33
CA VAL A 502 19.11 -34.34 -6.11
C VAL A 502 18.42 -34.47 -4.74
N ASN A 503 18.79 -33.67 -3.73
CA ASN A 503 18.24 -33.71 -2.37
C ASN A 503 17.23 -32.59 -2.00
N VAL A 504 16.91 -31.68 -2.92
CA VAL A 504 16.00 -30.54 -2.63
C VAL A 504 14.52 -30.97 -2.45
N PRO A 505 13.97 -31.92 -3.23
CA PRO A 505 12.57 -32.37 -3.04
C PRO A 505 12.29 -33.03 -1.69
N THR A 506 13.29 -33.69 -1.09
CA THR A 506 13.19 -34.38 0.21
C THR A 506 13.26 -33.41 1.39
N TRP A 507 14.10 -32.38 1.35
CA TRP A 507 14.17 -31.34 2.39
C TRP A 507 12.87 -30.53 2.52
N ILE A 508 12.21 -30.21 1.39
CA ILE A 508 10.95 -29.46 1.39
C ILE A 508 9.77 -30.34 1.82
N ARG A 509 9.77 -31.62 1.42
CA ARG A 509 8.72 -32.58 1.80
C ARG A 509 8.70 -32.86 3.32
N ASN A 510 9.85 -32.77 3.98
CA ASN A 510 9.99 -33.04 5.42
C ASN A 510 9.66 -31.83 6.31
N ASN A 511 9.60 -30.62 5.75
CA ASN A 511 9.28 -29.40 6.48
C ASN A 511 7.84 -28.93 6.20
N ALA A 512 6.93 -29.16 7.16
CA ALA A 512 5.52 -28.75 7.07
C ALA A 512 5.26 -27.27 6.66
N PRO A 513 5.99 -26.26 7.16
CA PRO A 513 5.76 -24.85 6.76
C PRO A 513 6.22 -24.56 5.32
N LEU A 514 7.31 -25.19 4.87
CA LEU A 514 7.81 -25.07 3.50
C LEU A 514 6.89 -25.78 2.49
N LYS A 515 6.25 -26.89 2.92
CA LYS A 515 5.25 -27.60 2.11
C LYS A 515 4.00 -26.76 1.84
N LYS A 516 3.57 -25.92 2.79
CA LYS A 516 2.50 -24.93 2.55
C LYS A 516 2.96 -23.82 1.61
N LYS A 517 4.25 -23.44 1.63
CA LYS A 517 4.79 -22.37 0.78
C LYS A 517 4.86 -22.74 -0.71
N PHE A 518 5.13 -24.01 -1.03
CA PHE A 518 5.38 -24.50 -2.39
C PHE A 518 4.40 -25.59 -2.84
N VAL A 519 3.09 -25.34 -2.74
CA VAL A 519 2.05 -26.31 -3.16
C VAL A 519 2.01 -26.49 -4.68
N ASP A 520 2.49 -25.52 -5.44
CA ASP A 520 2.42 -25.46 -6.90
C ASP A 520 3.52 -26.24 -7.62
N VAL A 521 4.47 -26.83 -6.90
CA VAL A 521 5.61 -27.56 -7.47
C VAL A 521 5.18 -28.68 -8.41
N ASP A 522 4.26 -29.54 -7.97
CA ASP A 522 3.82 -30.69 -8.78
C ASP A 522 3.04 -30.26 -10.04
N ILE A 523 2.34 -29.13 -9.98
CA ILE A 523 1.56 -28.59 -11.09
C ILE A 523 2.51 -27.98 -12.14
N LEU A 524 3.43 -27.13 -11.69
CA LEU A 524 4.38 -26.46 -12.57
C LEU A 524 5.37 -27.43 -13.20
N HIS A 525 5.80 -28.45 -12.46
CA HIS A 525 6.58 -29.55 -13.01
C HIS A 525 5.86 -30.28 -14.16
N LYS A 526 4.58 -30.62 -14.00
CA LYS A 526 3.78 -31.22 -15.07
C LYS A 526 3.62 -30.28 -16.27
N CYS A 527 3.49 -28.97 -16.01
CA CYS A 527 3.44 -27.95 -17.07
C CYS A 527 4.74 -27.91 -17.88
N VAL A 528 5.90 -27.83 -17.21
CA VAL A 528 7.22 -27.84 -17.87
C VAL A 528 7.38 -29.10 -18.73
N MET A 529 7.05 -30.28 -18.18
CA MET A 529 7.12 -31.53 -18.94
C MET A 529 6.24 -31.49 -20.20
N LYS A 530 4.97 -31.09 -20.05
CA LYS A 530 4.02 -31.02 -21.16
C LYS A 530 4.49 -30.06 -22.26
N GLU A 531 4.94 -28.88 -21.89
CA GLU A 531 5.42 -27.87 -22.84
C GLU A 531 6.71 -28.30 -23.52
N CYS A 532 7.67 -28.88 -22.78
CA CYS A 532 8.91 -29.43 -23.37
C CYS A 532 8.62 -30.57 -24.36
N VAL A 533 7.66 -31.46 -24.06
CA VAL A 533 7.27 -32.54 -24.99
C VAL A 533 6.60 -31.99 -26.24
N ALA A 534 5.66 -31.05 -26.09
CA ALA A 534 4.98 -30.41 -27.22
C ALA A 534 5.96 -29.73 -28.17
N VAL A 535 6.89 -28.98 -27.61
CA VAL A 535 7.94 -28.26 -28.32
C VAL A 535 8.93 -29.20 -29.01
N ASN A 536 9.33 -30.29 -28.36
CA ASN A 536 10.18 -31.30 -29.00
C ASN A 536 9.48 -31.94 -30.20
N SER A 537 8.18 -32.19 -30.09
CA SER A 537 7.39 -32.71 -31.21
C SER A 537 7.31 -31.69 -32.37
N GLU A 538 7.16 -30.40 -32.05
CA GLU A 538 7.15 -29.30 -33.01
C GLU A 538 8.51 -29.19 -33.73
N LEU A 539 9.63 -29.23 -33.00
CA LEU A 539 10.97 -29.23 -33.58
C LEU A 539 11.15 -30.40 -34.55
N ILE A 540 10.71 -31.60 -34.19
CA ILE A 540 10.76 -32.77 -35.08
C ILE A 540 9.93 -32.52 -36.36
N THR A 541 8.75 -31.91 -36.26
CA THR A 541 7.94 -31.57 -37.44
C THR A 541 8.59 -30.51 -38.32
N VAL A 542 9.22 -29.49 -37.73
CA VAL A 542 9.94 -28.44 -38.47
C VAL A 542 11.14 -29.05 -39.20
N LEU A 543 11.96 -29.85 -38.52
CA LEU A 543 13.09 -30.54 -39.15
C LEU A 543 12.64 -31.45 -40.31
N LYS A 544 11.49 -32.13 -40.16
CA LYS A 544 10.90 -32.93 -41.25
C LYS A 544 10.44 -32.07 -42.43
N SER A 545 9.82 -30.91 -42.19
CA SER A 545 9.42 -29.98 -43.26
C SER A 545 10.63 -29.41 -44.02
N MET A 546 11.74 -29.13 -43.32
CA MET A 546 12.99 -28.64 -43.92
C MET A 546 13.71 -29.68 -44.80
N LEU A 547 13.26 -30.95 -44.77
CA LEU A 547 13.79 -32.06 -45.56
C LEU A 547 12.93 -32.38 -46.81
N GLN A 548 11.81 -31.70 -47.06
CA GLN A 548 10.86 -32.07 -48.12
C GLN A 548 11.27 -31.68 -49.55
N ASP A 549 12.47 -31.13 -49.75
CA ASP A 549 12.97 -30.81 -51.10
C ASP A 549 13.35 -32.09 -51.86
N ASN A 550 13.20 -32.06 -53.19
CA ASN A 550 13.62 -33.15 -54.11
C ASN A 550 15.04 -33.64 -53.79
N ILE A 551 15.30 -34.94 -54.04
CA ILE A 551 16.61 -35.60 -53.80
C ILE A 551 17.72 -34.80 -54.49
N SER A 552 18.44 -34.01 -53.71
CA SER A 552 19.53 -33.13 -54.14
C SER A 552 20.72 -33.28 -53.19
N ASP A 553 21.92 -32.89 -53.64
CA ASP A 553 23.13 -32.88 -52.80
C ASP A 553 22.94 -31.97 -51.55
N GLU A 554 22.08 -30.95 -51.64
CA GLU A 554 21.69 -30.10 -50.52
C GLU A 554 20.83 -30.84 -49.48
N MET A 555 19.95 -31.75 -49.92
CA MET A 555 19.13 -32.59 -49.03
C MET A 555 20.02 -33.50 -48.16
N VAL A 556 21.05 -34.11 -48.76
CA VAL A 556 22.01 -34.98 -48.05
C VAL A 556 22.79 -34.18 -47.00
N LYS A 557 23.23 -32.96 -47.33
CA LYS A 557 23.91 -32.05 -46.39
C LYS A 557 23.02 -31.66 -45.22
N LYS A 558 21.77 -31.26 -45.48
CA LYS A 558 20.76 -30.95 -44.45
C LYS A 558 20.49 -32.17 -43.56
N ALA A 559 20.34 -33.36 -44.12
CA ALA A 559 20.08 -34.59 -43.37
C ALA A 559 21.25 -34.98 -42.45
N ILE A 560 22.49 -34.89 -42.93
CA ILE A 560 23.69 -35.18 -42.11
C ILE A 560 23.80 -34.19 -40.94
N PHE A 561 23.55 -32.90 -41.19
CA PHE A 561 23.52 -31.88 -40.15
C PHE A 561 22.47 -32.18 -39.08
N PHE A 562 21.22 -32.44 -39.48
CA PHE A 562 20.13 -32.73 -38.54
C PHE A 562 20.36 -34.00 -37.72
N ILE A 563 20.89 -35.08 -38.31
CA ILE A 563 21.23 -36.30 -37.57
C ILE A 563 22.28 -36.02 -36.49
N ARG A 564 23.31 -35.23 -36.83
CA ARG A 564 24.36 -34.87 -35.87
C ARG A 564 23.86 -33.93 -34.79
N LEU A 565 22.99 -32.98 -35.13
CA LEU A 565 22.34 -32.07 -34.19
C LEU A 565 21.45 -32.83 -33.19
N LEU A 566 20.60 -33.74 -33.66
CA LEU A 566 19.76 -34.54 -32.77
C LEU A 566 20.60 -35.45 -31.85
N ARG A 567 21.70 -36.00 -32.36
CA ARG A 567 22.64 -36.80 -31.56
C ARG A 567 23.40 -35.96 -30.53
N SER A 568 23.78 -34.73 -30.87
CA SER A 568 24.51 -33.84 -29.98
C SER A 568 23.63 -33.29 -28.88
N ILE A 569 22.37 -32.94 -29.15
CA ILE A 569 21.41 -32.43 -28.15
C ILE A 569 21.24 -33.41 -26.98
N ILE A 570 21.19 -34.71 -27.24
CA ILE A 570 21.04 -35.75 -26.20
C ILE A 570 22.22 -35.76 -25.22
N LYS A 571 23.42 -35.38 -25.67
CA LYS A 571 24.66 -35.51 -24.91
C LYS A 571 25.20 -34.18 -24.37
N LEU A 572 24.97 -33.09 -25.09
CA LEU A 572 25.50 -31.76 -24.81
C LEU A 572 24.48 -30.82 -24.16
N CYS A 573 23.20 -31.20 -24.08
CA CYS A 573 22.19 -30.39 -23.41
C CYS A 573 21.65 -31.08 -22.14
N PRO A 574 22.47 -31.23 -21.08
CA PRO A 574 22.03 -31.84 -19.82
C PRO A 574 20.86 -31.09 -19.17
N TYR A 575 20.73 -29.77 -19.35
CA TYR A 575 19.61 -29.01 -18.76
C TYR A 575 18.28 -29.29 -19.46
N LEU A 576 18.29 -29.50 -20.79
CA LEU A 576 17.11 -30.00 -21.50
C LEU A 576 16.73 -31.41 -21.02
N LYS A 577 17.76 -32.26 -20.81
CA LYS A 577 17.60 -33.59 -20.20
C LYS A 577 17.33 -33.54 -18.71
N ASN A 578 17.32 -32.41 -18.02
CA ASN A 578 16.88 -32.31 -16.63
C ASN A 578 15.47 -31.71 -16.54
N ALA A 579 15.09 -30.86 -17.50
CA ALA A 579 13.72 -30.36 -17.63
C ALA A 579 12.68 -31.46 -17.94
N VAL A 580 13.11 -32.58 -18.53
CA VAL A 580 12.24 -33.72 -18.90
C VAL A 580 12.15 -34.83 -17.82
N PRO A 581 13.20 -35.15 -17.04
CA PRO A 581 13.20 -36.26 -16.08
C PRO A 581 13.63 -35.91 -14.64
N SER A 582 13.68 -34.65 -14.19
CA SER A 582 13.93 -34.35 -12.76
C SER A 582 12.76 -34.70 -11.81
N ILE A 583 11.97 -35.73 -12.15
CA ILE A 583 10.98 -36.42 -11.31
C ILE A 583 10.92 -37.90 -11.73
N MET A 584 12.04 -38.60 -11.58
CA MET A 584 11.95 -40.02 -11.21
C MET A 584 12.70 -40.23 -9.92
#